data_AF-A0A6J4L0Z3-F1
#
_entry.id   AF-A0A6J4L0Z3-F1
#
_cell.length_a   1.000
_cell.length_b   1.000
_cell.length_c   1.000
_cell.angle_alpha   90.00
_cell.angle_beta   90.00
_cell.angle_gamma   90.00
#
_symmetry.space_group_name_H-M   'P 1'
#
loop_
_entity.id
_entity.type
_entity.pdbx_description
1 polymer ?
#
loop_
_entity_poly.entity_id
_entity_poly.type
_entity_poly.pdbx_seq_one_letter_code
_entity_poly.pdbx_strand_id
1 'polypeptide(L)'
;MTGHWARRLGVGVLLSVAGYGLAVQQDMGPRPLGWALMSLLLLSLAWLVLDTVDAERPRWSPTFPAHPPSVPIADRDQRLLQNHADAADPSGALRDRLVALARTRDPSLADPELAALATSAPRRLTPSEIDHYLTRIEALRDRS
;
A
#
# COMPACT_ATOMS: atom_id res chain seq x y z
N MET A 1 -10.26 28.54 4.88
CA MET A 1 -9.78 27.79 3.70
C MET A 1 -10.39 28.26 2.36
N THR A 2 -11.03 29.43 2.27
CA THR A 2 -11.84 29.84 1.09
C THR A 2 -11.20 30.90 0.18
N GLY A 3 -10.31 31.76 0.69
CA GLY A 3 -9.81 32.92 -0.07
C GLY A 3 -8.88 32.59 -1.24
N HIS A 4 -8.06 31.55 -1.11
CA HIS A 4 -7.17 31.09 -2.17
C HIS A 4 -7.94 30.54 -3.39
N TRP A 5 -9.00 29.77 -3.12
CA TRP A 5 -9.84 29.14 -4.13
C TRP A 5 -10.67 30.16 -4.92
N ALA A 6 -11.28 31.12 -4.21
CA ALA A 6 -12.00 32.22 -4.85
C ALA A 6 -11.09 33.07 -5.75
N ARG A 7 -9.84 33.30 -5.33
CA ARG A 7 -8.85 34.03 -6.13
C ARG A 7 -8.47 33.29 -7.41
N ARG A 8 -8.24 31.97 -7.36
CA ARG A 8 -7.91 31.16 -8.54
C ARG A 8 -9.06 31.16 -9.57
N LEU A 9 -10.29 31.01 -9.10
CA LEU A 9 -11.49 31.10 -9.96
C LEU A 9 -11.62 32.49 -10.60
N GLY A 10 -11.43 33.55 -9.79
CA GLY A 10 -11.48 34.93 -10.28
C GLY A 10 -10.45 35.21 -11.37
N VAL A 11 -9.21 34.75 -11.21
CA VAL A 11 -8.15 34.90 -12.23
C VAL A 11 -8.51 34.16 -13.52
N GLY A 12 -9.02 32.93 -13.41
CA GLY A 12 -9.43 32.15 -14.59
C GLY A 12 -10.55 32.82 -15.39
N VAL A 13 -11.59 33.29 -14.70
CA VAL A 13 -12.69 34.04 -15.34
C VAL A 13 -12.18 35.32 -16.01
N LEU A 14 -11.32 36.07 -15.32
CA LEU A 14 -10.77 37.32 -15.82
C LEU A 14 -9.91 37.12 -17.07
N LEU A 15 -9.10 36.05 -17.11
CA LEU A 15 -8.35 35.65 -18.30
C LEU A 15 -9.27 35.28 -19.47
N SER A 16 -10.35 34.53 -19.22
CA SER A 16 -11.32 34.17 -20.26
C SER A 16 -12.02 35.38 -20.86
N VAL A 17 -12.40 36.35 -20.02
CA VAL A 17 -13.04 37.61 -20.45
C VAL A 17 -12.05 38.46 -21.24
N ALA A 18 -10.82 38.60 -20.77
CA ALA A 18 -9.77 39.34 -21.50
C ALA A 18 -9.46 38.71 -22.86
N GLY A 19 -9.37 37.38 -22.93
CA GLY A 19 -9.18 36.64 -24.18
C GLY A 19 -10.34 36.82 -25.16
N TYR A 20 -11.58 36.80 -24.66
CA TYR A 20 -12.76 37.08 -25.49
C TYR A 20 -12.70 38.50 -26.09
N GLY A 21 -12.37 39.50 -25.27
CA GLY A 21 -12.23 40.88 -25.71
C GLY A 21 -11.17 41.06 -26.79
N LEU A 22 -10.01 40.41 -26.64
CA LEU A 22 -8.96 40.39 -27.65
C LEU A 22 -9.42 39.71 -28.95
N ALA A 23 -10.12 38.59 -28.86
CA ALA A 23 -10.65 37.88 -30.04
C ALA A 23 -11.70 38.72 -30.80
N VAL A 24 -12.53 39.48 -30.08
CA VAL A 24 -13.46 40.46 -30.68
C VAL A 24 -12.69 41.60 -31.34
N GLN A 25 -11.64 42.13 -30.70
CA GLN A 25 -10.80 43.20 -31.27
C GLN A 25 -10.09 42.77 -32.56
N GLN A 26 -9.76 41.47 -32.69
CA GLN A 26 -9.16 40.91 -33.91
C GLN A 26 -10.19 40.48 -34.96
N ASP A 27 -11.45 40.92 -34.83
CA ASP A 27 -12.56 40.60 -35.74
C ASP A 27 -12.78 39.09 -35.97
N MET A 28 -12.38 38.25 -35.02
CA MET A 28 -12.53 36.79 -35.15
C MET A 28 -13.98 36.30 -35.03
N GLY A 29 -14.92 37.19 -34.71
CA GLY A 29 -16.34 36.88 -34.55
C GLY A 29 -16.62 35.71 -33.59
N PRO A 30 -16.01 35.67 -32.38
CA PRO A 30 -16.14 34.51 -31.50
C PRO A 30 -17.59 34.31 -31.06
N ARG A 31 -18.14 33.12 -31.34
CA ARG A 31 -19.47 32.73 -30.84
C ARG A 31 -19.40 32.63 -29.30
N PRO A 32 -20.21 33.41 -28.55
CA PRO A 32 -20.04 33.56 -27.10
C PRO A 32 -20.21 32.22 -26.37
N LEU A 33 -21.19 31.40 -26.79
CA LEU A 33 -21.42 30.08 -26.21
C LEU A 33 -20.23 29.12 -26.46
N GLY A 34 -19.68 29.11 -27.68
CA GLY A 34 -18.52 28.28 -28.02
C GLY A 34 -17.28 28.69 -27.24
N TRP A 35 -17.05 30.00 -27.10
CA TRP A 35 -15.93 30.53 -26.32
C TRP A 35 -16.04 30.20 -24.83
N ALA A 36 -17.23 30.30 -24.26
CA ALA A 36 -17.49 29.95 -22.87
C ALA A 36 -17.21 28.46 -22.60
N LEU A 37 -17.68 27.57 -23.48
CA LEU A 37 -17.42 26.13 -23.39
C LEU A 37 -15.94 25.80 -23.52
N MET A 38 -15.26 26.40 -24.51
CA MET A 38 -13.82 26.22 -24.70
C MET A 38 -13.03 26.70 -23.48
N SER A 39 -13.38 27.87 -22.95
CA SER A 39 -12.79 28.42 -21.73
C SER A 39 -12.99 27.48 -20.54
N LEU A 40 -14.22 26.99 -20.34
CA LEU A 40 -14.54 26.05 -19.27
C LEU A 40 -13.72 24.76 -19.37
N LEU A 41 -13.56 24.23 -20.59
CA LEU A 41 -12.74 23.05 -20.86
C LEU A 41 -11.27 23.30 -20.49
N LEU A 42 -10.71 24.41 -20.96
CA LEU A 42 -9.31 24.78 -20.68
C LEU A 42 -9.08 25.02 -19.19
N LEU A 43 -10.00 25.71 -18.50
CA LEU A 43 -9.93 25.90 -17.06
C LEU A 43 -10.00 24.57 -16.32
N SER A 44 -10.90 23.67 -16.72
CA SER A 44 -11.04 22.34 -16.10
C SER A 44 -9.78 21.51 -16.26
N LEU A 45 -9.17 21.53 -17.45
CA LEU A 45 -7.92 20.82 -17.72
C LEU A 45 -6.76 21.39 -16.89
N ALA A 46 -6.60 22.72 -16.87
CA ALA A 46 -5.59 23.38 -16.05
C ALA A 46 -5.79 23.09 -14.56
N TRP A 47 -7.04 23.04 -14.12
CA TRP A 47 -7.40 22.69 -12.75
C TRP A 47 -6.98 21.27 -12.41
N LEU A 48 -7.30 20.31 -13.28
CA LEU A 48 -6.94 18.91 -13.11
C LEU A 48 -5.42 18.75 -12.98
N VAL A 49 -4.65 19.44 -13.83
CA VAL A 49 -3.18 19.43 -13.76
C VAL A 49 -2.71 19.98 -12.42
N LEU A 50 -3.21 21.14 -11.98
CA LEU A 50 -2.85 21.70 -10.69
C LEU A 50 -3.19 20.77 -9.52
N ASP A 51 -4.35 20.14 -9.55
CA ASP A 51 -4.77 19.18 -8.52
C ASP A 51 -3.83 17.98 -8.45
N THR A 52 -3.38 17.46 -9.60
CA THR A 52 -2.40 16.36 -9.63
C THR A 52 -1.01 16.75 -9.14
N VAL A 53 -0.62 18.03 -9.27
CA VAL A 53 0.71 18.52 -8.86
C VAL A 53 0.73 18.96 -7.39
N ASP A 54 -0.35 19.61 -6.91
CA ASP A 54 -0.53 20.03 -5.51
C ASP A 54 -0.97 18.85 -4.61
N ALA A 55 -1.34 17.70 -5.18
CA ALA A 55 -1.65 16.51 -4.41
C ALA A 55 -0.45 16.08 -3.56
N GLU A 56 -0.62 16.18 -2.24
CA GLU A 56 0.35 15.70 -1.27
C GLU A 56 0.63 14.22 -1.56
N ARG A 57 1.90 13.86 -1.82
CA ARG A 57 2.28 12.47 -2.12
C ARG A 57 1.62 11.56 -1.07
N PRO A 58 0.93 10.48 -1.46
CA PRO A 58 0.26 9.60 -0.51
C PRO A 58 1.28 9.11 0.50
N ARG A 59 1.26 9.72 1.70
CA ARG A 59 2.08 9.31 2.81
C ARG A 59 1.37 8.09 3.36
N TRP A 60 1.93 6.91 3.11
CA TRP A 60 1.59 5.74 3.90
C TRP A 60 1.97 6.10 5.34
N SER A 61 1.01 6.62 6.09
CA SER A 61 1.06 6.71 7.53
C SER A 61 0.83 5.30 8.00
N PRO A 62 1.84 4.56 8.49
CA PRO A 62 1.58 3.35 9.22
C PRO A 62 0.91 3.79 10.52
N THR A 63 -0.41 3.98 10.47
CA THR A 63 -1.23 4.06 11.67
C THR A 63 -1.23 2.64 12.21
N PHE A 64 -0.16 2.27 12.91
CA PHE A 64 -0.14 1.05 13.68
C PHE A 64 -1.30 1.18 14.67
N PRO A 65 -2.31 0.30 14.61
CA PRO A 65 -3.37 0.36 15.59
C PRO A 65 -2.72 0.21 16.96
N ALA A 66 -3.07 1.09 17.91
CA ALA A 66 -2.45 1.15 19.23
C ALA A 66 -2.50 -0.21 19.95
N HIS A 67 -3.43 -1.07 19.56
CA HIS A 67 -3.41 -2.49 19.83
C HIS A 67 -3.56 -3.21 18.48
N PRO A 68 -2.66 -4.14 18.11
CA PRO A 68 -2.96 -5.02 16.99
C PRO A 68 -4.33 -5.65 17.26
N PRO A 69 -5.23 -5.74 16.26
CA PRO A 69 -6.47 -6.47 16.46
C PRO A 69 -6.09 -7.82 17.05
N SER A 70 -6.73 -8.19 18.16
CA SER A 70 -6.56 -9.50 18.80
C SER A 70 -7.21 -10.54 17.88
N VAL A 71 -6.62 -10.70 16.70
CA VAL A 71 -6.92 -11.80 15.80
C VAL A 71 -6.52 -13.04 16.60
N PRO A 72 -7.45 -14.00 16.79
CA PRO A 72 -7.13 -15.26 17.43
C PRO A 72 -5.84 -15.83 16.81
N ILE A 73 -4.92 -16.35 17.63
CA ILE A 73 -3.63 -16.84 17.15
C ILE A 73 -3.81 -17.86 15.99
N ALA A 74 -4.87 -18.67 16.06
CA ALA A 74 -5.27 -19.60 15.00
C ALA A 74 -5.50 -18.92 13.63
N ASP A 75 -6.22 -17.81 13.60
CA ASP A 75 -6.50 -17.07 12.36
C ASP A 75 -5.24 -16.42 11.79
N ARG A 76 -4.28 -16.06 12.64
CA ARG A 76 -2.98 -15.49 12.22
C ARG A 76 -2.10 -16.55 11.57
N ASP A 77 -2.04 -17.75 12.15
CA ASP A 77 -1.23 -18.84 11.62
C ASP A 77 -1.85 -19.39 10.32
N GLN A 78 -3.18 -19.47 10.23
CA GLN A 78 -3.87 -19.81 8.98
C GLN A 78 -3.58 -18.79 7.86
N ARG A 79 -3.65 -17.49 8.15
CA ARG A 79 -3.31 -16.45 7.16
C ARG A 79 -1.85 -16.51 6.73
N LEU A 80 -0.93 -16.83 7.65
CA LEU A 80 0.48 -16.98 7.31
C LEU A 80 0.70 -18.18 6.36
N LEU A 81 0.03 -19.30 6.61
CA LEU A 81 0.08 -20.49 5.74
C LEU A 81 -0.53 -20.20 4.36
N GLN A 82 -1.67 -19.50 4.31
CA GLN A 82 -2.30 -19.06 3.05
C GLN A 82 -1.37 -18.12 2.27
N ASN A 83 -0.81 -17.10 2.92
CA ASN A 83 0.13 -16.18 2.28
C ASN A 83 1.40 -16.90 1.79
N HIS A 84 1.89 -17.91 2.49
CA HIS A 84 3.02 -18.73 2.05
C HIS A 84 2.66 -19.60 0.84
N ALA A 85 1.44 -20.12 0.78
CA ALA A 85 0.95 -20.87 -0.37
C ALA A 85 0.76 -19.96 -1.61
N ASP A 86 0.17 -18.78 -1.41
CA ASP A 86 -0.24 -17.86 -2.49
C ASP A 86 0.88 -16.92 -2.97
N ALA A 87 1.98 -16.77 -2.23
CA ALA A 87 3.09 -15.91 -2.61
C ALA A 87 3.71 -16.34 -3.95
N ALA A 88 4.05 -15.39 -4.81
CA ALA A 88 4.76 -15.68 -6.07
C ALA A 88 6.22 -16.12 -5.80
N ASP A 89 6.88 -15.48 -4.82
CA ASP A 89 8.27 -15.73 -4.42
C ASP A 89 8.36 -16.38 -3.03
N PRO A 90 9.35 -17.27 -2.80
CA PRO A 90 9.55 -17.91 -1.50
C PRO A 90 9.96 -16.89 -0.43
N SER A 91 9.08 -16.66 0.55
CA SER A 91 9.36 -15.75 1.67
C SER A 91 9.98 -16.48 2.87
N GLY A 92 10.90 -15.82 3.59
CA GLY A 92 11.48 -16.34 4.82
C GLY A 92 10.54 -16.31 6.04
N ALA A 93 9.35 -15.69 5.90
CA ALA A 93 8.46 -15.41 7.01
C ALA A 93 7.95 -16.67 7.74
N LEU A 94 7.63 -17.73 6.99
CA LEU A 94 7.18 -19.00 7.59
C LEU A 94 8.33 -19.70 8.33
N ARG A 95 9.54 -19.73 7.75
CA ARG A 95 10.75 -20.27 8.39
C ARG A 95 11.03 -19.53 9.69
N ASP A 96 11.04 -18.20 9.66
CA ASP A 96 11.36 -17.38 10.83
C ASP A 96 10.33 -17.57 11.95
N ARG A 97 9.06 -17.78 11.58
CA ARG A 97 8.01 -18.11 12.54
C ARG A 97 8.18 -19.50 13.16
N LEU A 98 8.50 -20.52 12.36
CA LEU A 98 8.79 -21.88 12.86
C LEU A 98 10.01 -21.88 13.80
N VAL A 99 11.06 -21.13 13.45
CA VAL A 99 12.25 -20.96 14.30
C VAL A 99 11.92 -20.22 15.59
N ALA A 100 11.10 -19.17 15.54
CA ALA A 100 10.63 -18.50 16.74
C ALA A 100 9.83 -19.46 17.64
N LEU A 101 8.96 -20.29 17.06
CA LEU A 101 8.15 -21.28 17.77
C LEU A 101 8.99 -22.44 18.35
N ALA A 102 10.08 -22.80 17.68
CA ALA A 102 11.10 -23.71 18.21
C ALA A 102 11.82 -23.08 19.41
N ARG A 103 12.29 -21.83 19.29
CA ARG A 103 13.02 -21.12 20.35
C ARG A 103 12.21 -20.88 21.61
N THR A 104 10.88 -20.77 21.53
CA THR A 104 10.05 -20.69 22.74
C THR A 104 10.06 -21.97 23.57
N ARG A 105 10.41 -23.12 22.97
CA ARG A 105 10.45 -24.43 23.64
C ARG A 105 11.87 -24.92 23.89
N ASP A 106 12.76 -24.70 22.93
CA ASP A 106 14.20 -24.99 23.02
C ASP A 106 14.99 -23.71 22.70
N PRO A 107 15.31 -22.90 23.71
CA PRO A 107 16.02 -21.63 23.53
C PRO A 107 17.39 -21.80 22.87
N SER A 108 18.03 -22.96 23.08
CA SER A 108 19.33 -23.29 22.51
C SER A 108 19.29 -23.81 21.08
N LEU A 109 18.10 -24.19 20.56
CA LEU A 109 17.98 -24.93 19.29
C LEU A 109 18.94 -26.12 19.26
N ALA A 110 18.92 -26.93 20.31
CA ALA A 110 19.76 -28.12 20.43
C ALA A 110 19.37 -29.20 19.40
N ASP A 111 18.14 -29.17 18.88
CA ASP A 111 17.73 -30.04 17.77
C ASP A 111 18.43 -29.64 16.45
N PRO A 112 19.22 -30.54 15.84
CA PRO A 112 20.04 -30.22 14.67
C PRO A 112 19.21 -29.92 13.41
N GLU A 113 18.00 -30.46 13.27
CA GLU A 113 17.14 -30.16 12.13
C GLU A 113 16.51 -28.76 12.25
N LEU A 114 16.11 -28.37 13.47
CA LEU A 114 15.60 -27.01 13.71
C LEU A 114 16.71 -25.96 13.62
N ALA A 115 17.93 -26.29 14.05
CA ALA A 115 19.11 -25.46 13.84
C ALA A 115 19.44 -25.30 12.35
N ALA A 116 19.40 -26.40 11.58
CA ALA A 116 19.59 -26.35 10.12
C ALA A 116 18.52 -25.50 9.43
N LEU A 117 17.24 -25.63 9.84
CA LEU A 117 16.15 -24.80 9.33
C LEU A 117 16.42 -23.31 9.58
N ALA A 118 16.93 -22.94 10.75
CA ALA A 118 17.26 -21.55 11.08
C ALA A 118 18.37 -20.94 10.19
N THR A 119 19.29 -21.77 9.71
CA THR A 119 20.39 -21.35 8.82
C THR A 119 20.09 -21.47 7.33
N SER A 120 19.01 -22.18 6.97
CA SER A 120 18.65 -22.45 5.58
C SER A 120 18.22 -21.19 4.82
N ALA A 121 18.54 -21.11 3.53
CA ALA A 121 18.05 -20.02 2.67
C ALA A 121 16.51 -20.05 2.56
N PRO A 122 15.85 -18.90 2.33
CA PRO A 122 14.40 -18.85 2.14
C PRO A 122 14.00 -19.75 0.97
N ARG A 123 13.18 -20.76 1.24
CA ARG A 123 12.65 -21.69 0.24
C ARG A 123 11.19 -22.02 0.55
N ARG A 124 10.47 -22.45 -0.47
CA ARG A 124 9.10 -22.93 -0.29
C ARG A 124 9.15 -24.27 0.46
N LEU A 125 8.54 -24.30 1.65
CA LEU A 125 8.29 -25.51 2.41
C LEU A 125 7.00 -26.16 1.91
N THR A 126 7.01 -27.48 1.72
CA THR A 126 5.79 -28.25 1.41
C THR A 126 4.93 -28.42 2.67
N PRO A 127 3.63 -28.73 2.52
CA PRO A 127 2.76 -29.03 3.67
C PRO A 127 3.31 -30.14 4.57
N SER A 128 3.90 -31.19 3.98
CA SER A 128 4.51 -32.29 4.75
C SER A 128 5.76 -31.88 5.51
N GLU A 129 6.58 -30.99 4.94
CA GLU A 129 7.75 -30.45 5.65
C GLU A 129 7.32 -29.57 6.83
N ILE A 130 6.28 -28.75 6.64
CA ILE A 130 5.73 -27.89 7.70
C ILE A 130 5.20 -28.76 8.85
N ASP A 131 4.42 -29.79 8.54
CA ASP A 131 3.87 -30.72 9.53
C ASP A 131 4.95 -31.50 10.29
N HIS A 132 6.00 -31.94 9.58
CA HIS A 132 7.18 -32.57 10.18
C HIS A 132 7.85 -31.64 11.21
N TYR A 133 8.12 -30.39 10.83
CA TYR A 133 8.75 -29.44 11.75
C TYR A 133 7.84 -29.08 12.93
N LEU A 134 6.53 -28.94 12.73
CA LEU A 134 5.58 -28.68 13.81
C LEU A 134 5.53 -29.85 14.80
N THR A 135 5.38 -31.09 14.29
CA THR A 135 5.38 -32.31 15.11
C THR A 135 6.67 -32.42 15.93
N ARG A 136 7.81 -32.11 15.31
CA ARG A 136 9.11 -32.14 15.99
C ARG A 136 9.23 -31.09 17.09
N ILE A 137 8.72 -29.88 16.84
CA ILE A 137 8.69 -28.83 17.86
C ILE A 137 7.73 -29.19 19.01
N GLU A 138 6.61 -29.85 18.71
CA GLU A 138 5.70 -30.37 19.75
C GLU A 138 6.35 -31.47 20.58
N ALA A 139 7.10 -32.40 19.96
CA ALA A 139 7.83 -33.44 20.68
C ALA A 139 8.89 -32.88 21.65
N LEU A 140 9.41 -31.67 21.42
CA LEU A 140 10.31 -30.99 22.36
C LEU A 140 9.57 -30.44 23.59
N ARG A 141 8.32 -30.04 23.45
CA ARG A 141 7.46 -29.61 24.58
C ARG A 141 7.18 -30.77 25.51
N ASP A 142 6.92 -31.96 24.97
CA ASP A 142 6.51 -33.11 25.77
C ASP A 142 7.70 -33.74 26.55
N ARG A 143 8.93 -33.24 26.34
CA ARG A 143 10.16 -33.71 27.00
C ARG A 143 10.61 -32.81 28.17
N SER A 144 10.09 -31.57 28.26
CA SER A 144 10.34 -30.61 29.35
C SER A 144 9.30 -30.72 30.43
#